data_AF-M2T569-F1
#
_entry.id   AF-M2T569-F1
#
_cell.length_a   1.000
_cell.length_b   1.000
_cell.length_c   1.000
_cell.angle_alpha   90.00
_cell.angle_beta   90.00
_cell.angle_gamma   90.00
#
_symmetry.space_group_name_H-M   'P 1'
#
loop_
_entity.id
_entity.type
_entity.pdbx_description
1 polymer ?
#
loop_
_entity_poly.entity_id
_entity_poly.type
_entity_poly.pdbx_seq_one_letter_code
_entity_poly.pdbx_strand_id
1 'polypeptide(L)'
;VELLLTAQLAYNSTKSATTKHSPHYANYGYEPTAHRDPKDIESIAVGADDKAKLMRELHEELSKNIAQQNLTTSKAANKLRIKGPIFKKGDK
;
A
#
# COMPACT_ATOMS: atom_id res chain seq x y z
N VAL A 1 45.50 1.81 10.22
CA VAL A 1 44.38 2.68 9.75
C VAL A 1 43.06 2.37 10.46
N GLU A 2 42.93 1.22 11.13
CA GLU A 2 41.68 0.77 11.75
C GLU A 2 41.13 1.69 12.87
N LEU A 3 41.99 2.41 13.59
CA LEU A 3 41.58 3.29 14.70
C LEU A 3 41.24 4.73 14.27
N LEU A 4 41.46 5.09 13.00
CA LEU A 4 41.24 6.46 12.55
C LEU A 4 39.75 6.83 12.59
N LEU A 5 38.90 5.89 12.17
CA LEU A 5 37.45 6.11 12.13
C LEU A 5 36.85 6.24 13.54
N THR A 6 37.31 5.42 14.48
CA THR A 6 36.87 5.49 15.89
C THR A 6 37.37 6.76 16.57
N ALA A 7 38.60 7.19 16.30
CA ALA A 7 39.13 8.46 16.80
C ALA A 7 38.32 9.65 16.25
N GLN A 8 38.00 9.66 14.96
CA GLN A 8 37.19 10.72 14.34
C GLN A 8 35.78 10.77 14.92
N LEU A 9 35.15 9.61 15.13
CA LEU A 9 33.83 9.53 15.76
C LEU A 9 33.88 10.10 17.18
N ALA A 10 34.81 9.61 18.01
CA ALA A 10 34.94 10.03 19.41
C ALA A 10 35.20 11.54 19.52
N TYR A 11 36.08 12.09 18.68
CA TYR A 11 36.40 13.51 18.70
C TYR A 11 35.18 14.37 18.31
N ASN A 12 34.48 13.99 17.23
CA ASN A 12 33.34 14.77 16.74
C ASN A 12 32.09 14.66 17.62
N SER A 13 31.94 13.58 18.40
CA SER A 13 30.81 13.38 19.31
C SER A 13 31.05 13.90 20.74
N THR A 14 32.29 14.23 21.11
CA THR A 14 32.63 14.66 22.47
C THR A 14 32.37 16.16 22.64
N LYS A 15 31.73 16.54 23.75
CA LYS A 15 31.48 17.95 24.10
C LYS A 15 32.75 18.61 24.59
N SER A 16 33.07 19.79 24.05
CA SER A 16 34.18 20.60 24.55
C SER A 16 33.87 21.16 25.94
N ALA A 17 34.88 21.24 26.79
CA ALA A 17 34.75 21.78 28.15
C ALA A 17 34.34 23.27 28.16
N THR A 18 34.74 24.04 27.15
CA THR A 18 34.50 25.48 27.04
C THR A 18 33.13 25.81 26.46
N THR A 19 32.77 25.21 25.32
CA THR A 19 31.50 25.50 24.61
C THR A 19 30.35 24.61 25.06
N LYS A 20 30.62 23.52 25.79
CA LYS A 20 29.64 22.48 26.19
C LYS A 20 28.91 21.79 25.02
N HIS A 21 29.36 22.03 23.78
CA HIS A 21 28.80 21.44 22.56
C HIS A 21 29.86 20.59 21.86
N SER A 22 29.41 19.54 21.16
CA SER A 22 30.27 18.74 20.29
C SER A 22 30.47 19.43 18.93
N PRO A 23 31.59 19.17 18.22
CA PRO A 23 31.76 19.63 16.84
C PRO A 23 30.61 19.19 15.93
N HIS A 24 30.08 17.98 16.11
CA HIS A 24 28.93 17.50 15.35
C HIS A 24 27.67 18.34 15.59
N TYR A 25 27.37 18.65 16.85
CA TYR A 25 26.23 19.50 17.19
C TYR A 25 26.38 20.91 16.62
N ALA A 26 27.59 21.48 16.66
CA ALA A 26 27.85 22.81 16.10
C ALA A 26 27.62 22.86 14.58
N ASN A 27 27.87 21.78 13.86
CA ASN A 27 27.70 21.71 12.41
C ASN A 27 26.27 21.36 11.97
N TYR A 28 25.57 20.48 12.71
CA TYR A 28 24.29 19.90 12.27
C TYR A 28 23.10 20.22 13.17
N GLY A 29 23.31 20.82 14.34
CA GLY A 29 22.26 21.18 15.29
C GLY A 29 21.69 20.01 16.10
N TYR A 30 22.29 18.82 16.03
CA TYR A 30 21.91 17.66 16.84
C TYR A 30 23.12 16.80 17.22
N GLU A 31 23.01 16.08 18.34
CA GLU A 31 24.04 15.14 18.80
C GLU A 31 23.86 13.76 18.13
N PRO A 32 24.95 13.09 17.75
CA PRO A 32 24.89 11.75 17.19
C PRO A 32 24.40 10.76 18.27
N THR A 33 23.40 9.97 17.93
CA THR A 33 22.82 8.96 18.83
C THR A 33 23.32 7.59 18.41
N ALA A 34 24.13 6.95 19.27
CA ALA A 34 24.73 5.65 18.97
C ALA A 34 23.70 4.52 18.97
N HIS A 35 22.70 4.63 19.83
CA HIS A 35 21.56 3.73 19.89
C HIS A 35 20.30 4.60 19.93
N ARG A 36 19.37 4.31 19.03
CA ARG A 36 17.98 4.73 19.14
C ARG A 36 17.18 3.46 19.32
N ASP A 37 16.18 3.50 20.20
CA ASP A 37 15.18 2.45 20.20
C ASP A 37 14.63 2.32 18.78
N PRO A 38 14.38 1.10 18.28
CA PRO A 38 13.61 0.93 17.07
C PRO A 38 12.37 1.79 17.25
N LYS A 39 12.13 2.73 16.34
CA LYS A 39 10.81 3.38 16.34
C LYS A 39 9.81 2.23 16.29
N ASP A 40 8.78 2.28 17.13
CA ASP A 40 7.54 1.57 16.86
C ASP A 40 6.99 2.16 15.57
N ILE A 41 7.58 1.71 14.46
CA ILE A 41 6.95 1.75 13.17
C ILE A 41 5.90 0.66 13.34
N GLU A 42 4.79 0.99 14.02
CA GLU A 42 3.52 0.40 13.61
C GLU A 42 3.57 0.44 12.09
N SER A 43 3.36 -0.69 11.43
CA SER A 43 3.39 -0.77 9.98
C SER A 43 2.31 0.16 9.44
N ILE A 44 2.61 1.46 9.34
CA ILE A 44 1.69 2.47 8.86
C ILE A 44 1.76 2.31 7.35
N ALA A 45 1.08 1.30 6.85
CA ALA A 45 0.59 1.31 5.49
C ALA A 45 -0.50 2.41 5.45
N VAL A 46 -0.05 3.67 5.54
CA VAL A 46 -0.89 4.86 5.50
C VAL A 46 -1.70 4.77 4.20
N GLY A 47 -3.02 4.63 4.31
CA GLY A 47 -3.92 4.50 3.16
C GLY A 47 -4.13 3.07 2.62
N ALA A 48 -3.65 2.02 3.30
CA ALA A 48 -3.99 0.65 2.92
C ALA A 48 -5.49 0.36 3.06
N ASP A 49 -6.11 0.85 4.14
CA ASP A 49 -7.55 0.71 4.36
C ASP A 49 -8.37 1.47 3.31
N ASP A 50 -7.94 2.70 2.97
CA ASP A 50 -8.58 3.50 1.92
C ASP A 50 -8.49 2.82 0.56
N LYS A 51 -7.32 2.26 0.23
CA LYS A 51 -7.12 1.49 -1.01
C LYS A 51 -7.96 0.22 -1.03
N ALA A 52 -8.06 -0.50 0.09
CA ALA A 52 -8.89 -1.69 0.21
C ALA A 52 -10.37 -1.35 0.05
N LYS A 53 -10.83 -0.24 0.64
CA LYS A 53 -12.19 0.27 0.48
C LYS A 53 -12.51 0.63 -0.97
N LEU A 54 -11.64 1.41 -1.61
CA LEU A 54 -11.78 1.77 -3.03
C LEU A 54 -11.87 0.52 -3.92
N MET A 55 -11.03 -0.49 -3.66
CA MET A 55 -11.01 -1.71 -4.47
C MET A 55 -12.29 -2.54 -4.30
N ARG A 56 -12.88 -2.56 -3.10
CA ARG A 56 -14.18 -3.19 -2.86
C ARG A 56 -15.30 -2.48 -3.60
N GLU A 57 -15.38 -1.15 -3.49
CA GLU A 57 -16.41 -0.35 -4.16
C GLU A 57 -16.35 -0.52 -5.68
N LEU A 58 -15.15 -0.45 -6.26
CA LEU A 58 -14.93 -0.66 -7.68
C LEU A 58 -15.40 -2.06 -8.14
N HIS A 59 -15.08 -3.10 -7.36
CA HIS A 59 -15.49 -4.47 -7.68
C HIS A 59 -17.02 -4.64 -7.63
N GLU A 60 -17.69 -4.06 -6.64
CA GLU A 60 -19.14 -4.11 -6.54
C GLU A 60 -19.83 -3.39 -7.71
N GLU A 61 -19.30 -2.23 -8.13
CA GLU A 61 -19.83 -1.48 -9.28
C GLU A 61 -19.64 -2.25 -10.59
N LEU A 62 -18.45 -2.78 -10.84
CA LEU A 62 -18.15 -3.62 -12.01
C LEU A 62 -19.07 -4.84 -12.08
N SER A 63 -19.27 -5.53 -10.95
CA SER A 63 -20.15 -6.69 -10.90
C SER A 63 -21.59 -6.33 -11.27
N LYS A 64 -22.10 -5.19 -10.79
CA LYS A 64 -23.46 -4.71 -11.12
C LYS A 64 -23.56 -4.34 -12.60
N ASN A 65 -22.58 -3.63 -13.13
CA ASN A 65 -22.55 -3.21 -14.53
C ASN A 65 -22.50 -4.40 -15.49
N ILE A 66 -21.66 -5.40 -15.20
CA ILE A 66 -21.59 -6.64 -15.99
C ILE A 66 -22.93 -7.39 -15.95
N ALA A 67 -23.54 -7.52 -14.76
CA ALA A 67 -24.84 -8.20 -14.63
C ALA A 67 -25.94 -7.49 -15.42
N GLN A 68 -25.99 -6.15 -15.38
CA GLN A 68 -26.93 -5.36 -16.16
C GLN A 68 -26.71 -5.52 -17.67
N GLN A 69 -25.46 -5.46 -18.12
CA GLN A 69 -25.13 -5.64 -19.53
C GLN A 69 -25.48 -7.04 -20.03
N ASN A 70 -25.19 -8.08 -19.24
CA ASN A 70 -25.59 -9.45 -19.58
C ASN A 70 -27.12 -9.59 -19.69
N LEU A 71 -27.87 -8.90 -18.83
CA LEU A 71 -29.33 -8.90 -18.90
C LEU A 71 -29.84 -8.20 -20.16
N THR A 72 -29.28 -7.04 -20.54
CA THR A 72 -29.70 -6.32 -21.74
C THR A 72 -29.33 -7.09 -23.01
N THR A 73 -28.10 -7.61 -23.09
CA THR A 73 -27.64 -8.42 -24.21
C THR A 73 -28.46 -9.70 -24.35
N SER A 74 -28.74 -10.42 -23.26
CA SER A 74 -29.56 -11.64 -23.31
C SER A 74 -30.99 -11.36 -23.74
N LYS A 75 -31.61 -10.27 -23.26
CA LYS A 75 -32.95 -9.84 -23.72
C LYS A 75 -32.96 -9.53 -25.21
N ALA A 76 -31.96 -8.78 -25.70
CA ALA A 76 -31.84 -8.44 -27.11
C ALA A 76 -31.63 -9.67 -27.99
N ALA A 77 -30.72 -10.57 -27.61
CA ALA A 77 -30.45 -11.82 -28.33
C ALA A 77 -31.68 -12.74 -28.35
N ASN A 78 -32.39 -12.85 -27.21
CA ASN A 78 -33.60 -13.68 -27.12
C ASN A 78 -34.78 -13.12 -27.91
N LYS A 79 -34.81 -11.82 -28.23
CA LYS A 79 -35.93 -11.18 -28.95
C LYS A 79 -36.14 -11.77 -30.35
N LEU A 80 -35.06 -12.19 -31.02
CA LEU A 80 -35.11 -12.80 -32.35
C LEU A 80 -35.07 -14.33 -32.30
N ARG A 81 -35.07 -14.93 -31.09
CA ARG A 81 -34.96 -16.37 -30.94
C ARG A 81 -36.32 -17.03 -31.15
N ILE A 82 -36.40 -17.88 -32.17
CA ILE A 82 -37.57 -18.74 -32.40
C ILE A 82 -37.59 -19.82 -31.31
N LYS A 83 -38.76 -20.06 -30.69
CA LYS A 83 -38.90 -21.16 -29.73
C LYS A 83 -38.61 -22.48 -30.44
N GLY A 84 -37.74 -23.30 -29.84
CA GLY A 84 -37.48 -24.65 -30.34
C GLY A 84 -38.76 -25.50 -30.36
N PRO A 85 -38.77 -26.59 -31.15
CA PRO A 85 -39.91 -27.49 -31.21
C PRO A 85 -40.23 -28.05 -29.83
N ILE A 86 -41.52 -28.18 -29.53
CA ILE A 86 -42.00 -28.76 -28.28
C ILE A 86 -42.18 -30.25 -28.54
N PHE A 87 -41.32 -31.09 -27.97
CA PHE A 87 -41.43 -32.54 -28.08
C PHE A 87 -42.45 -33.09 -27.08
N LYS A 88 -43.34 -33.95 -27.55
CA LYS A 88 -44.28 -34.72 -26.74
C LYS A 88 -43.84 -36.18 -26.67
N LYS A 89 -44.32 -36.89 -25.63
CA LYS A 89 -44.03 -38.31 -25.45
C LYS A 89 -44.58 -39.11 -26.64
N GLY A 90 -43.67 -39.66 -27.46
CA GLY A 90 -44.00 -40.40 -28.69
C GLY A 90 -43.49 -39.76 -29.98
N ASP A 91 -42.96 -38.54 -29.93
CA ASP A 91 -42.28 -37.93 -31.08
C ASP A 91 -41.00 -38.72 -31.40
N LYS A 92 -40.80 -39.09 -32.68
CA LYS A 92 -39.57 -39.68 -33.21
C LYS A 92 -38.65 -38.60 -33.76
#